data_AF-A0A839XVR7-F1
#
_entry.id   AF-A0A839XVR7-F1
#
_cell.length_a   1.000
_cell.length_b   1.000
_cell.length_c   1.000
_cell.angle_alpha   90.00
_cell.angle_beta   90.00
_cell.angle_gamma   90.00
#
_symmetry.space_group_name_H-M   'P 1'
#
loop_
_entity.id
_entity.type
_entity.pdbx_description
1 polymer ?
#
loop_
_entity_poly.entity_id
_entity_poly.type
_entity_poly.pdbx_seq_one_letter_code
_entity_poly.pdbx_strand_id
1 'polypeptide(L)'
;MVNSHDEITRRLDEVDAARTARRAEAATTIGELARRHSTVSGQLADLERELSTAVASAADVIDIAELAQVTDVPAADLTRWKEKAAKPRGRPRKRPATDNARTRRSRPRPSHTEAASTPQTAEPDSPDSGGSDDTYAASPPAASTG
;
A
#
# COMPACT_ATOMS: atom_id res chain seq x y z
N MET A 1 -7.47 -24.39 -48.65
CA MET A 1 -7.03 -24.47 -47.25
C MET A 1 -6.47 -23.11 -46.89
N VAL A 2 -7.28 -22.26 -46.25
CA VAL A 2 -6.80 -20.97 -45.74
C VAL A 2 -6.13 -21.27 -44.40
N ASN A 3 -4.90 -21.76 -44.47
CA ASN A 3 -3.98 -21.82 -43.36
C ASN A 3 -3.08 -20.60 -43.52
N SER A 4 -3.52 -19.43 -43.06
CA SER A 4 -2.63 -18.29 -43.03
C SER A 4 -2.61 -17.73 -41.64
N HIS A 5 -1.39 -17.65 -41.13
CA HIS A 5 -0.93 -16.88 -40.00
C HIS A 5 -1.84 -15.71 -39.58
N ASP A 6 -2.39 -14.97 -40.53
CA ASP A 6 -3.34 -13.86 -40.35
C ASP A 6 -4.61 -14.19 -39.54
N GLU A 7 -5.15 -15.41 -39.66
CA GLU A 7 -6.32 -15.83 -38.85
C GLU A 7 -5.90 -16.14 -37.40
N ILE A 8 -4.67 -16.63 -37.21
CA ILE A 8 -4.12 -16.92 -35.87
C ILE A 8 -3.78 -15.61 -35.16
N THR A 9 -3.16 -14.65 -35.86
CA THR A 9 -2.86 -13.32 -35.31
C THR A 9 -4.16 -12.59 -34.96
N ARG A 10 -5.16 -12.61 -35.84
CA ARG A 10 -6.47 -12.01 -35.56
C ARG A 10 -7.11 -12.58 -34.29
N ARG A 11 -7.12 -13.90 -34.11
CA ARG A 11 -7.69 -14.52 -32.90
C ARG A 11 -6.92 -14.18 -31.64
N LEU A 12 -5.59 -14.09 -31.72
CA LEU A 12 -4.77 -13.65 -30.60
C LEU A 12 -5.05 -12.19 -30.24
N ASP A 13 -5.10 -11.30 -31.23
CA ASP A 13 -5.41 -9.89 -31.03
C ASP A 13 -6.79 -9.70 -30.40
N GLU A 14 -7.81 -10.46 -30.84
CA GLU A 14 -9.16 -10.43 -30.27
C GLU A 14 -9.16 -10.89 -28.79
N VAL A 15 -8.44 -11.96 -28.46
CA VAL A 15 -8.31 -12.46 -27.08
C VAL A 15 -7.54 -11.47 -26.19
N ASP A 16 -6.43 -10.94 -26.69
CA ASP A 16 -5.61 -9.98 -25.95
C ASP A 16 -6.32 -8.65 -25.76
N ALA A 17 -7.11 -8.20 -26.74
CA ALA A 17 -8.00 -7.05 -26.60
C ALA A 17 -9.03 -7.27 -25.49
N ALA A 18 -9.70 -8.43 -25.47
CA ALA A 18 -10.67 -8.77 -24.42
C ALA A 18 -10.01 -8.84 -23.03
N ARG A 19 -8.82 -9.43 -22.93
CA ARG A 19 -8.06 -9.51 -21.68
C ARG A 19 -7.63 -8.13 -21.18
N THR A 20 -7.15 -7.29 -22.10
CA THR A 20 -6.71 -5.92 -21.79
C THR A 20 -7.90 -5.06 -21.36
N ALA A 21 -9.05 -5.19 -22.03
CA ALA A 21 -10.28 -4.50 -21.64
C ALA A 21 -10.71 -4.84 -20.21
N ARG A 22 -10.75 -6.13 -19.85
CA ARG A 22 -11.06 -6.58 -18.47
C ARG A 22 -10.08 -6.05 -17.44
N ARG A 23 -8.78 -6.01 -17.77
CA ARG A 23 -7.75 -5.44 -16.89
C ARG A 23 -7.93 -3.94 -16.69
N ALA A 24 -8.24 -3.21 -17.77
CA ALA A 24 -8.47 -1.77 -17.71
C ALA A 24 -9.72 -1.43 -16.88
N GLU A 25 -10.79 -2.20 -17.06
CA GLU A 25 -12.01 -2.07 -16.24
C GLU A 25 -11.70 -2.30 -14.75
N ALA A 26 -11.06 -3.42 -14.40
CA ALA A 26 -10.70 -3.74 -13.02
C ALA A 26 -9.80 -2.66 -12.39
N ALA A 27 -8.78 -2.19 -13.13
CA ALA A 27 -7.90 -1.12 -12.67
C ALA A 27 -8.66 0.18 -12.42
N THR A 28 -9.64 0.50 -13.27
CA THR A 28 -10.49 1.69 -13.14
C THR A 28 -11.35 1.58 -11.89
N THR A 29 -12.03 0.46 -11.68
CA THR A 29 -12.86 0.22 -10.49
C THR A 29 -12.05 0.30 -9.20
N ILE A 30 -10.88 -0.36 -9.15
CA ILE A 30 -10.00 -0.31 -7.97
C ILE A 30 -9.50 1.10 -7.73
N GLY A 31 -9.10 1.83 -8.78
CA GLY A 31 -8.65 3.20 -8.68
C GLY A 31 -9.74 4.14 -8.13
N GLU A 32 -10.99 3.96 -8.57
CA GLU A 32 -12.13 4.70 -8.03
C GLU A 32 -12.41 4.39 -6.57
N LEU A 33 -12.42 3.10 -6.20
CA LEU A 33 -12.61 2.66 -4.82
C LEU A 33 -11.51 3.21 -3.90
N ALA A 34 -10.25 3.16 -4.32
CA ALA A 34 -9.14 3.70 -3.58
C ALA A 34 -9.26 5.21 -3.34
N ARG A 35 -9.71 5.97 -4.35
CA ARG A 35 -9.98 7.41 -4.20
C ARG A 35 -11.10 7.67 -3.19
N ARG A 36 -12.23 6.95 -3.30
CA ARG A 36 -13.34 7.08 -2.34
C ARG A 36 -12.90 6.73 -0.92
N HIS A 37 -12.14 5.65 -0.76
CA HIS A 37 -11.59 5.24 0.53
C HIS A 37 -10.67 6.33 1.13
N SER A 38 -9.81 6.94 0.31
CA SER A 38 -8.95 8.06 0.74
C SER A 38 -9.78 9.26 1.22
N THR A 39 -10.84 9.62 0.48
CA THR A 39 -11.76 10.69 0.88
C THR A 39 -12.44 10.40 2.21
N VAL A 40 -13.03 9.21 2.38
CA VAL A 40 -13.70 8.80 3.61
C VAL A 40 -12.71 8.73 4.78
N SER A 41 -11.50 8.21 4.54
CA SER A 41 -10.44 8.17 5.57
C SER A 41 -10.03 9.57 6.01
N GLY A 42 -9.98 10.54 5.10
CA GLY A 42 -9.74 11.95 5.41
C GLY A 42 -10.85 12.52 6.29
N GLN A 43 -12.10 12.33 5.90
CA GLN A 43 -13.27 12.77 6.68
C GLN A 43 -13.29 12.15 8.08
N LEU A 44 -12.98 10.86 8.20
CA LEU A 44 -12.89 10.18 9.48
C LEU A 44 -11.77 10.77 10.35
N ALA A 45 -10.61 11.07 9.75
CA ALA A 45 -9.50 11.69 10.47
C ALA A 45 -9.83 13.11 10.97
N ASP A 46 -10.66 13.85 10.24
CA ASP A 46 -11.14 15.17 10.66
C ASP A 46 -12.18 15.05 11.78
N LEU A 47 -13.15 14.14 11.65
CA LEU A 47 -14.13 13.85 12.71
C LEU A 47 -13.45 13.37 13.99
N GLU A 48 -12.46 12.49 13.90
CA GLU A 48 -11.69 12.05 15.06
C GLU A 48 -10.95 13.21 15.76
N ARG A 49 -10.55 14.24 15.01
CA ARG A 49 -9.91 15.44 15.57
C ARG A 49 -10.93 16.30 16.29
N GLU A 50 -12.05 16.60 15.65
CA GLU A 50 -13.15 17.36 16.25
C GLU A 50 -13.63 16.68 17.53
N LEU A 51 -13.81 15.36 17.49
CA LEU A 51 -14.18 14.57 18.65
C LEU A 51 -13.13 14.68 19.75
N SER A 52 -11.84 14.51 19.44
CA SER A 52 -10.78 14.65 20.43
C SER A 52 -10.75 16.04 21.09
N THR A 53 -11.01 17.10 20.33
CA THR A 53 -11.13 18.47 20.85
C THR A 53 -12.37 18.62 21.72
N ALA A 54 -13.52 18.14 21.27
CA ALA A 54 -14.77 18.19 22.03
C ALA A 54 -14.67 17.42 23.36
N VAL A 55 -14.06 16.22 23.35
CA VAL A 55 -13.82 15.42 24.56
C VAL A 55 -12.83 16.11 25.48
N ALA A 56 -11.78 16.75 24.97
CA ALA A 56 -10.86 17.52 25.79
C ALA A 56 -11.56 18.69 26.48
N SER A 57 -12.37 19.47 25.75
CA SER A 57 -13.15 20.58 26.32
C SER A 57 -14.24 20.11 27.29
N ALA A 58 -14.90 18.99 27.02
CA ALA A 58 -15.89 18.41 27.93
C ALA A 58 -15.24 17.89 29.22
N ALA A 59 -14.05 17.29 29.11
CA ALA A 59 -13.31 16.76 30.26
C ALA A 59 -12.80 17.84 31.23
N ASP A 60 -12.86 19.12 30.86
CA ASP A 60 -12.59 20.25 31.75
C ASP A 60 -13.83 20.60 32.61
N VAL A 61 -15.02 20.19 32.19
CA VAL A 61 -16.31 20.52 32.84
C VAL A 61 -16.88 19.33 33.60
N ILE A 62 -16.71 18.11 33.08
CA ILE A 62 -17.30 16.88 33.58
C ILE A 62 -16.28 15.75 33.52
N ASP A 63 -16.31 14.83 34.50
CA ASP A 63 -15.35 13.72 34.53
C ASP A 63 -15.62 12.71 33.41
N ILE A 64 -14.58 11.99 32.97
CA ILE A 64 -14.67 10.98 31.89
C ILE A 64 -15.63 9.85 32.27
N ALA A 65 -15.68 9.46 33.55
CA ALA A 65 -16.60 8.43 34.02
C ALA A 65 -18.07 8.85 33.87
N GLU A 66 -18.38 10.14 34.08
CA GLU A 66 -19.73 10.67 33.94
C GLU A 66 -20.10 10.88 32.46
N LEU A 67 -19.17 11.36 31.64
CA LEU A 67 -19.33 11.43 30.18
C LEU A 67 -19.64 10.07 29.57
N ALA A 68 -18.98 9.00 30.04
CA ALA A 68 -19.22 7.64 29.56
C ALA A 68 -20.66 7.18 29.83
N GLN A 69 -21.22 7.55 30.98
CA GLN A 69 -22.60 7.20 31.34
C GLN A 69 -23.63 7.97 30.50
N VAL A 70 -23.38 9.25 30.22
CA VAL A 70 -24.31 10.11 29.49
C VAL A 70 -24.30 9.82 27.99
N THR A 71 -23.14 9.48 27.43
CA THR A 71 -22.95 9.29 25.98
C THR A 71 -23.01 7.84 25.51
N ASP A 72 -23.04 6.89 26.45
CA ASP A 72 -22.92 5.45 26.17
C ASP A 72 -21.63 5.07 25.40
N VAL A 73 -20.59 5.92 25.53
CA VAL A 73 -19.27 5.68 24.96
C VAL A 73 -18.35 5.12 26.04
N PRO A 74 -17.58 4.05 25.76
CA PRO A 74 -16.64 3.51 26.73
C PRO A 74 -15.62 4.55 27.22
N ALA A 75 -15.37 4.58 28.53
CA ALA A 75 -14.40 5.48 29.15
C ALA A 75 -12.97 5.30 28.58
N ALA A 76 -12.64 4.09 28.11
CA ALA A 76 -11.35 3.81 27.45
C ALA A 76 -11.17 4.61 26.15
N ASP A 77 -12.23 4.73 25.34
CA ASP A 77 -12.20 5.46 24.08
C ASP A 77 -12.15 6.97 24.31
N LEU A 78 -12.93 7.46 25.29
CA LEU A 78 -12.88 8.86 25.72
C LEU A 78 -11.49 9.25 26.23
N THR A 79 -10.85 8.39 27.03
CA THR A 79 -9.49 8.60 27.53
C THR A 79 -8.48 8.63 26.38
N ARG A 80 -8.57 7.69 25.44
CA ARG A 80 -7.73 7.64 24.23
C ARG A 80 -7.87 8.92 23.41
N TRP A 81 -9.09 9.43 23.23
CA TRP A 81 -9.32 10.66 22.46
C TRP A 81 -8.81 11.90 23.20
N LYS A 82 -8.95 11.98 24.53
CA LYS A 82 -8.34 13.04 25.34
C LYS A 82 -6.82 13.04 25.24
N GLU A 83 -6.17 11.88 25.34
CA GLU A 83 -4.71 11.75 25.20
C GLU A 83 -4.23 12.14 23.80
N LYS A 84 -5.00 11.78 22.76
CA LYS A 84 -4.71 12.14 21.36
C LYS A 84 -4.78 13.65 21.14
N ALA A 85 -5.68 14.36 21.83
CA ALA A 85 -5.74 15.83 21.82
C ALA A 85 -4.59 16.47 22.60
N ALA A 86 -4.19 15.88 23.73
CA ALA A 86 -3.14 16.41 24.60
C ALA A 86 -1.72 16.36 23.98
N LYS A 87 -1.51 15.56 22.93
CA LYS A 87 -0.18 15.42 22.30
C LYS A 87 0.14 16.65 21.44
N PRO A 88 1.08 17.52 21.85
CA PRO A 88 1.40 18.74 21.10
C PRO A 88 1.96 18.34 19.75
N ARG A 89 1.25 18.73 18.68
CA ARG A 89 1.67 18.45 17.31
C ARG A 89 2.98 19.16 17.05
N GLY A 90 4.01 18.36 16.79
CA GLY A 90 5.39 18.79 16.62
C GLY A 90 5.53 20.05 15.77
N ARG A 91 6.28 21.00 16.36
CA ARG A 91 6.82 22.22 15.77
C ARG A 91 7.17 22.04 14.28
N PRO A 92 6.84 22.99 13.39
CA PRO A 92 7.18 22.89 11.97
C PRO A 92 8.70 22.72 11.82
N ARG A 93 9.13 21.61 11.20
CA ARG A 93 10.51 21.42 10.79
C ARG A 93 10.81 22.49 9.72
N LYS A 94 11.63 23.49 10.08
CA LYS A 94 12.25 24.41 9.11
C LYS A 94 12.92 23.56 8.03
N ARG A 95 12.39 23.60 6.81
CA ARG A 95 13.10 23.09 5.63
C ARG A 95 14.32 24.00 5.40
N PRO A 96 15.54 23.48 5.30
CA PRO A 96 16.66 24.30 4.86
C PRO A 96 16.38 24.75 3.42
N ALA A 97 16.42 26.06 3.19
CA ALA A 97 16.37 26.63 1.86
C ALA A 97 17.57 26.10 1.07
N THR A 98 17.31 25.31 0.03
CA THR A 98 18.35 24.91 -0.92
C THR A 98 18.59 26.10 -1.85
N ASP A 99 19.52 26.96 -1.43
CA ASP A 99 20.08 28.02 -2.24
C ASP A 99 21.06 27.38 -3.23
N ASN A 100 20.64 27.18 -4.48
CA ASN A 100 21.53 26.71 -5.55
C ASN A 100 21.48 27.67 -6.73
N ALA A 101 21.99 28.88 -6.48
CA ALA A 101 22.54 29.74 -7.51
C ALA A 101 24.07 29.60 -7.55
N ARG A 102 24.62 28.77 -8.46
CA ARG A 102 25.87 29.12 -9.14
C ARG A 102 26.14 28.31 -10.41
N THR A 103 26.19 29.07 -11.49
CA THR A 103 26.87 28.77 -12.74
C THR A 103 28.35 28.42 -12.52
N ARG A 104 28.88 27.46 -13.28
CA ARG A 104 30.10 27.61 -14.11
C ARG A 104 30.52 26.30 -14.79
N ARG A 105 30.57 26.40 -16.12
CA ARG A 105 31.30 25.62 -17.14
C ARG A 105 32.41 24.71 -16.62
N SER A 106 32.35 23.44 -17.04
CA SER A 106 33.54 22.65 -17.39
C SER A 106 33.26 21.83 -18.66
N ARG A 107 34.20 21.96 -19.59
CA ARG A 107 34.27 21.47 -20.98
C ARG A 107 34.15 19.94 -21.10
N PRO A 108 33.63 19.40 -22.23
CA PRO A 108 33.83 18.00 -22.59
C PRO A 108 35.23 17.83 -23.20
N ARG A 109 35.97 16.79 -22.78
CA ARG A 109 37.19 16.35 -23.45
C ARG A 109 37.05 14.85 -23.75
N PRO A 110 37.10 14.43 -25.03
CA PRO A 110 37.24 13.03 -25.40
C PRO A 110 38.73 12.66 -25.40
N SER A 111 39.06 11.41 -25.07
CA SER A 111 40.19 10.64 -25.62
C SER A 111 40.22 9.24 -25.00
N HIS A 112 39.90 8.27 -25.85
CA HIS A 112 40.30 6.86 -25.92
C HIS A 112 41.39 6.38 -24.94
N THR A 113 41.25 5.14 -24.43
CA THR A 113 42.18 4.02 -24.69
C THR A 113 41.52 2.70 -24.28
N GLU A 114 41.52 1.77 -25.23
CA GLU A 114 41.21 0.34 -25.15
C GLU A 114 42.05 -0.39 -24.09
N ALA A 115 41.43 -1.26 -23.30
CA ALA A 115 42.07 -2.48 -22.81
C ALA A 115 40.99 -3.54 -22.56
N ALA A 116 41.03 -4.58 -23.38
CA ALA A 116 40.19 -5.75 -23.28
C ALA A 116 40.34 -6.44 -21.92
N SER A 117 39.22 -6.80 -21.30
CA SER A 117 39.16 -7.86 -20.29
C SER A 117 37.84 -8.61 -20.48
N THR A 118 38.03 -9.87 -20.84
CA THR A 118 37.12 -11.01 -21.04
C THR A 118 35.73 -10.94 -20.38
N PRO A 119 34.66 -11.40 -21.06
CA PRO A 119 33.37 -11.65 -20.42
C PRO A 119 33.50 -12.82 -19.44
N GLN A 120 33.31 -12.53 -18.16
CA GLN A 120 33.11 -13.55 -17.14
C GLN A 120 31.68 -14.07 -17.30
N THR A 121 31.57 -15.29 -17.81
CA THR A 121 30.36 -16.12 -17.80
C THR A 121 29.83 -16.19 -16.37
N ALA A 122 28.74 -15.48 -16.11
CA ALA A 122 27.95 -15.68 -14.90
C ALA A 122 27.21 -17.01 -15.04
N GLU A 123 27.50 -17.92 -14.12
CA GLU A 123 26.80 -19.19 -13.95
C GLU A 123 25.28 -18.96 -13.78
N PRO A 124 24.44 -19.84 -14.36
CA PRO A 124 23.03 -19.85 -14.07
C PRO A 124 22.79 -20.27 -12.63
N ASP A 125 22.15 -19.38 -11.88
CA ASP A 125 21.57 -19.64 -10.57
C ASP A 125 20.66 -20.88 -10.66
N SER A 126 20.92 -21.85 -9.77
CA SER A 126 20.13 -23.08 -9.69
C SER A 126 18.74 -22.76 -9.16
N PRO A 127 17.64 -23.22 -9.79
CA PRO A 127 16.33 -23.13 -9.18
C PRO A 127 16.22 -24.13 -8.01
N ASP A 128 16.05 -23.56 -6.82
CA ASP A 128 15.51 -24.20 -5.63
C ASP A 128 14.23 -24.98 -6.00
N SER A 129 14.35 -26.31 -6.05
CA SER A 129 13.27 -27.26 -6.28
C SER A 129 13.26 -28.25 -5.13
N GLY A 130 12.38 -28.00 -4.17
CA GLY A 130 12.00 -28.89 -3.08
C GLY A 130 10.87 -28.21 -2.30
N GLY A 131 9.63 -28.27 -2.79
CA GLY A 131 8.84 -29.49 -2.63
C GLY A 131 8.37 -29.62 -1.19
N SER A 132 7.59 -28.64 -0.70
CA SER A 132 6.81 -28.80 0.54
C SER A 132 5.62 -29.70 0.20
N ASP A 133 5.84 -31.00 0.30
CA ASP A 133 4.80 -32.01 0.20
C ASP A 133 3.96 -31.95 1.49
N ASP A 134 2.74 -31.48 1.30
CA ASP A 134 1.63 -31.43 2.22
C ASP A 134 1.24 -32.88 2.59
N THR A 135 1.85 -33.43 3.63
CA THR A 135 1.48 -34.76 4.12
C THR A 135 0.17 -34.65 4.91
N TYR A 136 -0.89 -34.95 4.17
CA TYR A 136 -2.26 -35.23 4.60
C TYR A 136 -2.28 -36.26 5.73
N ALA A 137 -2.27 -35.79 6.99
CA ALA A 137 -2.58 -36.64 8.14
C ALA A 137 -4.09 -36.88 8.17
N ALA A 138 -4.51 -37.98 7.54
CA ALA A 138 -5.84 -38.52 7.64
C ALA A 138 -6.20 -38.79 9.11
N SER A 139 -7.25 -38.12 9.58
CA SER A 139 -7.96 -38.47 10.82
C SER A 139 -8.51 -39.89 10.72
N PRO A 140 -8.36 -40.74 11.76
CA PRO A 140 -9.03 -42.03 11.80
C PRO A 140 -10.53 -41.85 12.07
N PRO A 141 -11.43 -42.62 11.41
CA PRO A 141 -12.84 -42.64 11.78
C PRO A 141 -13.02 -43.39 13.11
N ALA A 142 -13.70 -42.76 14.05
CA ALA A 142 -14.17 -43.40 15.27
C ALA A 142 -15.18 -44.50 14.91
N ALA A 143 -14.84 -45.75 15.25
CA ALA A 143 -15.77 -46.85 15.24
C ALA A 143 -16.82 -46.62 16.35
N SER A 144 -18.06 -46.36 15.93
CA SER A 144 -19.24 -46.53 16.76
C SER A 144 -19.72 -47.97 16.59
N THR A 145 -19.70 -48.74 17.67
CA THR A 145 -20.43 -50.01 17.79
C THR A 145 -21.15 -49.95 19.13
N GLY A 146 -22.46 -50.21 19.08
CA GLY A 146 -23.39 -50.09 20.20
C GLY A 146 -23.30 -51.22 21.21
#